data_AF-A0A6J6QX82-F1
#
_entry.id   AF-A0A6J6QX82-F1
#
_cell.length_a   1.000
_cell.length_b   1.000
_cell.length_c   1.000
_cell.angle_alpha   90.00
_cell.angle_beta   90.00
_cell.angle_gamma   90.00
#
_symmetry.space_group_name_H-M   'P 1'
#
loop_
_entity.id
_entity.type
_entity.pdbx_description
1 polymer ?
#
loop_
_entity_poly.entity_id
_entity_poly.type
_entity_poly.pdbx_seq_one_letter_code
_entity_poly.pdbx_strand_id
1 'polypeptide(L)'
;MAKQSPAKTKKLAAEAKRAGAANRAEKKAKKVSAATNSDDALDAYAAVDGQWREIGLAAPACRALIDDGLFQLSDLRKISLAALKELDGMGANAIRILVAEMKKADLSFRK
;
A
#
# COMPACT_ATOMS: atom_id res chain seq x y z
N MET A 1 2.68 -38.27 47.67
CA MET A 1 2.02 -37.86 46.42
C MET A 1 1.73 -36.36 46.49
N ALA A 2 2.62 -35.51 45.95
CA ALA A 2 2.55 -34.06 46.10
C ALA A 2 1.73 -33.43 44.97
N LYS A 3 0.63 -32.77 45.35
CA LYS A 3 -0.26 -32.02 44.45
C LYS A 3 0.49 -30.77 43.94
N GLN A 4 0.67 -30.66 42.62
CA GLN A 4 1.27 -29.47 42.00
C GLN A 4 0.38 -28.24 42.23
N SER A 5 0.96 -27.18 42.80
CA SER A 5 0.28 -25.92 43.12
C SER A 5 -0.09 -25.10 41.85
N PRO A 6 -1.25 -24.41 41.84
CA PRO A 6 -1.78 -23.65 40.70
C PRO A 6 -0.93 -22.44 40.28
N ALA A 7 0.05 -22.05 41.11
CA ALA A 7 1.02 -21.00 40.80
C ALA A 7 1.98 -21.38 39.66
N LYS A 8 2.27 -22.67 39.48
CA LYS A 8 3.17 -23.13 38.41
C LYS A 8 2.52 -23.05 37.03
N THR A 9 1.21 -23.28 36.94
CA THR A 9 0.44 -23.20 35.68
C THR A 9 0.30 -21.77 35.18
N LYS A 10 0.19 -20.77 36.09
CA LYS A 10 0.04 -19.36 35.72
C LYS A 10 1.35 -18.71 35.29
N LYS A 11 2.50 -19.17 35.80
CA LYS A 11 3.83 -18.70 35.38
C LYS A 11 4.20 -19.14 33.96
N LEU A 12 3.78 -20.33 33.53
CA LEU A 12 4.09 -20.85 32.19
C LEU A 12 3.30 -20.14 31.06
N ALA A 13 2.10 -19.60 31.37
CA ALA A 13 1.29 -18.86 30.39
C ALA A 13 1.75 -17.41 30.15
N ALA A 14 2.55 -16.83 31.05
CA ALA A 14 3.04 -15.46 30.93
C ALA A 14 4.25 -15.34 29.98
N GLU A 15 4.98 -16.42 29.74
CA GLU A 15 6.21 -16.41 28.94
C GLU A 15 5.93 -16.59 27.42
N ALA A 16 4.80 -17.20 27.05
CA ALA A 16 4.42 -17.43 25.65
C ALA A 16 3.89 -16.17 24.91
N LYS A 17 3.61 -15.06 25.61
CA LYS A 17 3.09 -13.81 25.01
C LYS A 17 4.15 -12.76 24.64
N ARG A 18 5.44 -13.07 24.80
CA ARG A 18 6.55 -12.13 24.45
C ARG A 18 7.32 -12.45 23.16
N ALA A 19 7.01 -13.55 22.47
CA ALA A 19 7.75 -13.97 21.26
C ALA A 19 7.09 -13.59 19.92
N GLY A 20 5.96 -12.88 19.92
CA GLY A 20 5.24 -12.47 18.69
C GLY A 20 5.59 -11.09 18.13
N ALA A 21 6.45 -10.31 18.79
CA ALA A 21 6.71 -8.91 18.45
C ALA A 21 8.04 -8.66 17.72
N ALA A 22 8.94 -9.64 17.62
CA ALA A 22 10.25 -9.45 16.97
C ALA A 22 10.24 -9.68 15.45
N ASN A 23 9.37 -10.55 14.92
CA ASN A 23 9.38 -10.91 13.49
C ASN A 23 8.73 -9.87 12.54
N ARG A 24 8.20 -8.75 13.05
CA ARG A 24 7.63 -7.67 12.20
C ARG A 24 8.61 -6.55 11.87
N ALA A 25 9.72 -6.43 12.60
CA ALA A 25 10.73 -5.41 12.31
C ALA A 25 11.69 -5.85 11.19
N GLU A 26 11.99 -7.14 11.11
CA GLU A 26 12.99 -7.65 10.15
C GLU A 26 12.44 -7.71 8.71
N LYS A 27 11.13 -7.94 8.55
CA LYS A 27 10.44 -7.78 7.25
C LYS A 27 10.29 -6.32 6.82
N LYS A 28 10.42 -5.35 7.73
CA LYS A 28 10.48 -3.93 7.40
C LYS A 28 11.88 -3.50 6.96
N ALA A 29 12.94 -4.10 7.51
CA ALA A 29 14.31 -3.79 7.11
C ALA A 29 14.68 -4.32 5.71
N LYS A 30 14.21 -5.52 5.32
CA LYS A 30 14.49 -6.07 3.97
C LYS A 30 13.69 -5.42 2.82
N LYS A 31 12.64 -4.65 3.11
CA LYS A 31 11.90 -3.87 2.08
C LYS A 31 12.49 -2.47 1.84
N VAL A 32 13.44 -2.04 2.67
CA VAL A 32 14.06 -0.71 2.53
C VAL A 32 15.24 -0.72 1.55
N SER A 33 15.87 -1.86 1.31
CA SER A 33 17.11 -1.93 0.52
C SER A 33 16.93 -2.26 -0.97
N ALA A 34 15.70 -2.23 -1.50
CA ALA A 34 15.45 -2.46 -2.94
C ALA A 34 15.06 -1.19 -3.71
N ALA A 35 14.99 -0.03 -3.04
CA ALA A 35 14.77 1.26 -3.69
C ALA A 35 16.07 2.07 -3.72
N THR A 36 17.16 1.44 -4.14
CA THR A 36 18.36 2.15 -4.57
C THR A 36 18.10 2.67 -5.98
N ASN A 37 18.29 3.98 -6.13
CA ASN A 37 18.44 4.75 -7.37
C ASN A 37 17.13 5.24 -8.01
N SER A 38 16.77 6.50 -7.74
CA SER A 38 16.52 7.55 -8.74
C SER A 38 16.01 8.80 -8.00
N ASP A 39 16.94 9.60 -7.45
CA ASP A 39 16.64 10.91 -6.87
C ASP A 39 16.41 11.97 -7.99
N ASP A 40 16.84 11.67 -9.22
CA ASP A 40 16.81 12.57 -10.38
C ASP A 40 15.49 12.55 -11.19
N ALA A 41 14.50 11.72 -10.82
CA ALA A 41 13.17 11.68 -11.46
C ALA A 41 12.06 12.28 -10.59
N LEU A 42 12.42 12.96 -9.50
CA LEU A 42 11.45 13.52 -8.56
C LEU A 42 10.80 14.81 -9.07
N ASP A 43 11.46 15.55 -9.96
CA ASP A 43 10.98 16.86 -10.44
C ASP A 43 9.93 16.75 -11.56
N ALA A 44 10.14 15.87 -12.54
CA ALA A 44 9.24 15.72 -13.69
C ALA A 44 7.82 15.28 -13.30
N TYR A 45 7.70 14.49 -12.23
CA TYR A 45 6.42 13.96 -11.75
C TYR A 45 5.81 14.82 -10.65
N ALA A 46 6.57 15.68 -9.95
CA ALA A 46 6.04 16.49 -8.83
C ALA A 46 4.93 17.46 -9.27
N ALA A 47 5.00 17.96 -10.51
CA ALA A 47 3.96 18.83 -11.05
C ALA A 47 2.62 18.11 -11.28
N VAL A 48 2.65 16.78 -11.47
CA VAL A 48 1.50 15.99 -11.95
C VAL A 48 1.05 14.94 -10.93
N ASP A 49 1.91 14.54 -10.01
CA ASP A 49 1.62 13.57 -8.95
C ASP A 49 0.88 14.18 -7.77
N GLY A 50 0.84 15.51 -7.66
CA GLY A 50 0.23 16.23 -6.54
C GLY A 50 -1.23 15.85 -6.32
N GLN A 51 -2.02 15.76 -7.40
CA GLN A 51 -3.42 15.36 -7.32
C GLN A 51 -3.59 13.91 -6.82
N TRP A 52 -2.68 13.02 -7.23
CA TRP A 52 -2.69 11.63 -6.81
C TRP A 52 -2.22 11.46 -5.36
N ARG A 53 -1.24 12.26 -4.91
CA ARG A 53 -0.79 12.25 -3.51
C ARG A 53 -1.84 12.82 -2.56
N GLU A 54 -2.57 13.84 -2.98
CA GLU A 54 -3.62 14.46 -2.16
C GLU A 54 -4.75 13.46 -1.83
N ILE A 55 -5.11 12.59 -2.77
CA ILE A 55 -6.06 11.50 -2.52
C ILE A 55 -5.48 10.32 -1.71
N GLY A 56 -4.20 10.41 -1.31
CA GLY A 56 -3.51 9.39 -0.53
C GLY A 56 -2.98 8.22 -1.35
N LEU A 57 -2.74 8.40 -2.65
CA LEU A 57 -2.15 7.38 -3.49
C LEU A 57 -0.65 7.24 -3.20
N ALA A 58 -0.16 6.00 -3.19
CA ALA A 58 1.26 5.72 -2.96
C ALA A 58 2.08 6.06 -4.21
N ALA A 59 3.31 6.57 -4.02
CA ALA A 59 4.25 6.90 -5.09
C ALA A 59 4.36 5.87 -6.25
N PRO A 60 4.46 4.54 -6.01
CA PRO A 60 4.50 3.58 -7.12
C PRO A 60 3.23 3.56 -7.98
N ALA A 61 2.05 3.73 -7.38
CA ALA A 61 0.80 3.79 -8.13
C ALA A 61 0.64 5.14 -8.85
N CYS A 62 1.11 6.25 -8.26
CA CYS A 62 1.16 7.53 -8.97
C CYS A 62 2.02 7.45 -10.23
N ARG A 63 3.22 6.84 -10.13
CA ARG A 63 4.12 6.65 -11.28
C ARG A 63 3.47 5.80 -12.37
N ALA A 64 2.88 4.67 -11.99
CA ALA A 64 2.17 3.79 -12.92
C ALA A 64 1.06 4.50 -13.71
N LEU A 65 0.30 5.38 -13.04
CA LEU A 65 -0.73 6.19 -13.69
C LEU A 65 -0.12 7.21 -14.66
N ILE A 66 0.92 7.92 -14.23
CA ILE A 66 1.54 8.97 -15.04
C ILE A 66 2.26 8.36 -16.26
N ASP A 67 2.89 7.19 -16.10
CA ASP A 67 3.52 6.44 -17.20
C ASP A 67 2.49 5.95 -18.22
N ASP A 68 1.25 5.65 -17.79
CA ASP A 68 0.11 5.33 -18.66
C ASP A 68 -0.59 6.58 -19.24
N GLY A 69 -0.11 7.78 -18.92
CA GLY A 69 -0.67 9.06 -19.38
C GLY A 69 -1.96 9.48 -18.65
N LEU A 70 -2.18 8.97 -17.43
CA LEU A 70 -3.32 9.25 -16.58
C LEU A 70 -2.94 10.30 -15.53
N PHE A 71 -3.24 11.56 -15.81
CA PHE A 71 -2.79 12.68 -14.99
C PHE A 71 -3.86 13.14 -13.99
N GLN A 72 -5.12 12.74 -14.18
CA GLN A 72 -6.25 13.12 -13.32
C GLN A 72 -7.31 12.01 -13.24
N LEU A 73 -8.20 12.09 -12.24
CA LEU A 73 -9.32 11.16 -12.06
C LEU A 73 -10.21 11.02 -13.31
N SER A 74 -10.35 12.09 -14.10
CA SER A 74 -11.12 12.08 -15.34
C SER A 74 -10.54 11.18 -16.43
N ASP A 75 -9.22 10.98 -16.45
CA ASP A 75 -8.56 10.12 -17.44
C ASP A 75 -8.85 8.64 -17.19
N LEU A 76 -9.19 8.27 -15.95
CA LEU A 76 -9.58 6.90 -15.60
C LEU A 76 -10.85 6.42 -16.33
N ARG A 77 -11.63 7.34 -16.92
CA ARG A 77 -12.76 6.98 -17.79
C ARG A 77 -12.31 6.36 -19.13
N LYS A 78 -11.05 6.55 -19.52
CA LYS A 78 -10.47 6.03 -20.78
C LYS A 78 -10.02 4.57 -20.64
N ILE A 79 -9.71 4.16 -19.41
CA ILE A 79 -9.20 2.82 -19.08
C ILE A 79 -10.25 1.99 -18.33
N SER A 80 -10.16 0.68 -18.44
CA SER A 80 -11.01 -0.24 -17.68
C SER A 80 -10.39 -0.55 -16.32
N LEU A 81 -11.20 -1.03 -15.39
CA LEU A 81 -10.72 -1.50 -14.09
C LEU A 81 -9.77 -2.70 -14.22
N ALA A 82 -9.90 -3.49 -15.30
CA ALA A 82 -8.96 -4.55 -15.63
C ALA A 82 -7.59 -3.98 -16.03
N ALA A 83 -7.56 -3.01 -16.95
CA ALA A 83 -6.32 -2.36 -17.35
C ALA A 83 -5.61 -1.72 -16.15
N LEU A 84 -6.37 -1.07 -15.25
CA LEU A 84 -5.83 -0.49 -14.03
C LEU A 84 -5.13 -1.54 -13.15
N LYS A 85 -5.66 -2.77 -13.07
CA LYS A 85 -5.08 -3.87 -12.28
C LYS A 85 -3.79 -4.42 -12.87
N GLU A 86 -3.63 -4.33 -14.18
CA GLU A 86 -2.44 -4.79 -14.89
C GLU A 86 -1.27 -3.79 -14.80
N LEU A 87 -1.51 -2.55 -14.33
CA LEU A 87 -0.47 -1.55 -14.16
C LEU A 87 0.53 -1.95 -13.07
N ASP A 88 1.82 -1.95 -13.42
CA ASP A 88 2.90 -2.29 -12.50
C ASP A 88 2.99 -1.26 -11.36
N GLY A 89 2.92 -1.73 -10.11
CA GLY A 89 2.83 -0.86 -8.94
C GLY A 89 1.41 -0.51 -8.48
N MET A 90 0.37 -0.96 -9.19
CA MET A 90 -1.02 -0.81 -8.77
C MET A 90 -1.42 -1.88 -7.74
N GLY A 91 -1.40 -1.51 -6.46
CA GLY A 91 -1.85 -2.38 -5.37
C GLY A 91 -3.36 -2.33 -5.11
N ALA A 92 -3.91 -3.34 -4.43
CA ALA A 92 -5.31 -3.38 -4.01
C ALA A 92 -5.77 -2.13 -3.24
N ASN A 93 -4.88 -1.52 -2.44
CA ASN A 93 -5.20 -0.29 -1.72
C ASN A 93 -5.32 0.92 -2.67
N ALA A 94 -4.48 1.00 -3.69
CA ALA A 94 -4.52 2.07 -4.69
C ALA A 94 -5.82 2.00 -5.50
N ILE A 95 -6.20 0.81 -5.97
CA ILE A 95 -7.47 0.58 -6.67
C ILE A 95 -8.66 1.00 -5.81
N ARG A 96 -8.66 0.63 -4.52
CA ARG A 96 -9.73 1.00 -3.58
C ARG A 96 -9.87 2.52 -3.45
N ILE A 97 -8.76 3.24 -3.35
CA ILE A 97 -8.75 4.72 -3.26
C ILE A 97 -9.31 5.30 -4.56
N LEU A 98 -8.83 4.85 -5.72
CA LEU A 98 -9.27 5.35 -7.03
C LEU A 98 -10.77 5.10 -7.26
N VAL A 99 -11.28 3.91 -6.92
CA VAL A 99 -12.71 3.59 -7.02
C VAL A 99 -13.55 4.50 -6.11
N ALA A 100 -13.08 4.77 -4.88
CA ALA A 100 -13.79 5.64 -3.95
C ALA A 100 -13.84 7.10 -4.45
N GLU A 101 -12.71 7.62 -4.94
CA GLU A 101 -12.63 8.98 -5.49
C GLU A 101 -13.43 9.12 -6.79
N MET A 102 -13.40 8.11 -7.68
CA MET A 102 -14.25 8.12 -8.87
C MET A 102 -15.73 8.15 -8.50
N LYS A 103 -16.16 7.35 -7.51
CA LYS A 103 -17.54 7.37 -7.03
C LYS A 103 -17.93 8.72 -6.42
N LYS A 104 -17.03 9.36 -5.67
CA LYS A 104 -17.25 10.70 -5.11
C LYS A 104 -17.38 11.77 -6.20
N ALA A 105 -16.68 11.60 -7.31
CA ALA A 105 -16.73 12.47 -8.48
C ALA A 105 -17.85 12.09 -9.49
N ASP A 106 -18.70 11.11 -9.17
CA ASP A 106 -19.72 10.55 -10.08
C ASP A 106 -19.15 10.06 -11.43
N LEU A 107 -17.92 9.54 -11.40
CA LEU A 107 -17.21 8.98 -12.55
C LEU A 107 -17.22 7.45 -12.51
N SER A 108 -17.11 6.84 -13.68
CA SER A 108 -16.98 5.39 -13.84
C SER A 108 -15.86 5.04 -14.80
N PHE A 109 -15.19 3.91 -14.56
CA PHE A 109 -14.21 3.35 -15.49
C PHE A 109 -14.87 3.01 -16.83
N ARG A 110 -14.05 2.86 -17.87
CA ARG A 110 -14.50 2.31 -19.14
C ARG A 110 -15.10 0.92 -18.91
N LYS A 111 -16.28 0.69 -19.50
CA LYS A 111 -16.97 -0.61 -19.51
C LYS A 111 -16.19 -1.63 -20.32
#